data_AF-A0A392RB93-F1
#
_entry.id   AF-A0A392RB93-F1
#
_cell.length_a   1.000
_cell.length_b   1.000
_cell.length_c   1.000
_cell.angle_alpha   90.00
_cell.angle_beta   90.00
_cell.angle_gamma   90.00
#
_symmetry.space_group_name_H-M   'P 1'
#
loop_
_entity.id
_entity.type
_entity.pdbx_description
1 polymer ?
#
loop_
_entity_poly.entity_id
_entity_poly.type
_entity_poly.pdbx_seq_one_letter_code
_entity_poly.pdbx_strand_id
1 'polypeptide(L)'
;MGKKSTTEEVKLEIPPDNLRCSRTDGRQWRCKRRAMENVKLCEAHYLQGKIRQNKEKVPESLKLQRNMKMKKRKKNDVVEIRSKKKKKKKNGDVQLELIRMVLQREVDKKK
;
A
#
# COMPACT_ATOMS: atom_id res chain seq x y z
N MET A 1 37.47 33.50 23.66
CA MET A 1 36.72 34.04 22.51
C MET A 1 35.91 32.92 21.88
N GLY A 2 34.74 32.62 22.47
CA GLY A 2 33.87 31.55 22.01
C GLY A 2 33.09 31.98 20.77
N LYS A 3 33.18 31.20 19.69
CA LYS A 3 32.23 31.29 18.58
C LYS A 3 31.06 30.34 18.91
N LYS A 4 30.04 30.89 19.56
CA LYS A 4 28.69 30.31 19.64
C LYS A 4 27.81 31.06 18.66
N SER A 5 27.49 30.43 17.54
CA SER A 5 26.48 30.85 16.58
C SER A 5 26.34 29.70 15.58
N THR A 6 25.20 29.08 15.34
CA THR A 6 23.82 29.26 15.80
C THR A 6 23.16 27.90 15.66
N THR A 7 22.68 27.36 16.78
CA THR A 7 21.84 26.17 16.85
C THR A 7 20.39 26.65 16.82
N GLU A 8 19.94 27.16 15.69
CA GLU A 8 18.58 27.68 15.43
C GLU A 8 18.48 27.76 13.90
N GLU A 9 17.59 27.12 13.15
CA GLU A 9 16.39 26.34 13.41
C GLU A 9 16.27 25.34 12.24
N VAL A 10 16.50 24.05 12.48
CA VAL A 10 16.23 23.01 11.48
C VAL A 10 14.75 22.66 11.56
N LYS A 11 13.90 23.55 11.05
CA LYS A 11 12.51 23.20 10.73
C LYS A 11 12.58 22.25 9.54
N LEU A 12 12.37 20.96 9.80
CA LEU A 12 12.17 19.95 8.77
C LEU A 12 10.93 20.34 7.96
N GLU A 13 11.12 21.15 6.93
CA GLU A 13 10.07 21.63 6.05
C GLU A 13 9.51 20.44 5.27
N ILE A 14 8.36 19.95 5.74
CA ILE A 14 7.49 19.11 4.95
C ILE A 14 7.23 19.89 3.65
N PRO A 15 7.62 19.35 2.47
CA PRO A 15 7.49 20.08 1.21
C PRO A 15 6.02 20.55 1.03
N PRO A 16 5.79 21.83 0.66
CA PRO A 16 4.46 22.36 0.45
C PRO A 16 3.60 21.48 -0.46
N ASP A 17 2.29 21.45 -0.24
CA ASP A 17 1.37 20.58 -1.02
C ASP A 17 1.39 20.88 -2.53
N ASN A 18 1.82 22.08 -2.94
CA ASN A 18 2.07 22.44 -4.34
C ASN A 18 3.19 21.61 -4.99
N LEU A 19 4.15 21.13 -4.20
CA LEU A 19 5.25 20.28 -4.66
C LEU A 19 4.87 18.80 -4.63
N ARG A 20 3.63 18.45 -4.31
CA ARG A 20 3.18 17.07 -4.16
C ARG A 20 2.54 16.58 -5.45
N CYS A 21 2.80 15.32 -5.80
CA CYS A 21 2.25 14.70 -7.00
C CYS A 21 0.72 14.90 -7.11
N SER A 22 0.27 15.37 -8.26
CA SER A 22 -1.14 15.70 -8.54
C SER A 22 -2.03 14.49 -8.77
N ARG A 23 -1.47 13.25 -8.78
CA ARG A 23 -2.25 12.04 -9.03
C ARG A 23 -3.24 11.80 -7.89
N THR A 24 -4.53 11.86 -8.22
CA THR A 24 -5.65 11.53 -7.35
C THR A 24 -6.35 10.24 -7.80
N ASP A 25 -6.98 9.54 -6.85
CA ASP A 25 -7.81 8.33 -7.07
C ASP A 25 -9.33 8.65 -7.09
N GLY A 26 -9.69 9.94 -7.15
CA GLY A 26 -11.08 10.42 -7.18
C GLY A 26 -11.86 10.38 -5.85
N ARG A 27 -11.24 9.88 -4.77
CA ARG A 27 -11.92 9.62 -3.48
C ARG A 27 -11.21 10.22 -2.25
N GLN A 28 -10.53 11.35 -2.39
CA GLN A 28 -9.64 12.01 -1.39
C GLN A 28 -8.19 11.51 -1.32
N TRP A 29 -7.85 10.36 -1.90
CA TRP A 29 -6.45 9.95 -1.95
C TRP A 29 -5.70 10.74 -3.02
N ARG A 30 -4.62 11.42 -2.59
CA ARG A 30 -3.59 12.02 -3.44
C ARG A 30 -2.23 11.43 -3.08
N CYS A 31 -1.36 11.25 -4.07
CA CYS A 31 -0.03 10.68 -3.88
C CYS A 31 0.84 11.49 -2.90
N LYS A 32 1.53 10.83 -1.94
CA LYS A 32 2.37 11.49 -0.92
C LYS A 32 3.72 12.02 -1.39
N ARG A 33 4.18 11.63 -2.58
CA ARG A 33 5.53 11.95 -3.05
C ARG A 33 5.62 13.32 -3.71
N ARG A 34 6.84 13.86 -3.73
CA ARG A 34 7.19 15.09 -4.44
C ARG A 34 6.97 14.92 -5.95
N ALA A 35 6.46 15.96 -6.58
CA ALA A 35 6.43 16.14 -8.02
C ALA A 35 7.87 16.40 -8.51
N MET A 36 8.22 15.89 -9.70
CA MET A 36 9.51 16.21 -10.31
C MET A 36 9.56 17.66 -10.76
N GLU A 37 10.77 18.19 -10.91
CA GLU A 37 11.01 19.46 -11.58
C GLU A 37 10.44 19.37 -13.00
N ASN A 38 9.60 20.34 -13.38
CA ASN A 38 8.91 20.42 -14.68
C ASN A 38 7.71 19.47 -14.89
N VAL A 39 7.38 18.57 -13.96
CA VAL A 39 6.24 17.65 -14.12
C VAL A 39 5.40 17.56 -12.85
N LYS A 40 4.07 17.67 -12.97
CA LYS A 40 3.12 17.60 -11.83
C LYS A 40 3.05 16.21 -11.14
N LEU A 41 3.79 15.23 -11.64
CA LEU A 41 3.79 13.84 -11.16
C LEU A 41 5.12 13.50 -10.48
N CYS A 42 5.08 12.56 -9.53
CA CYS A 42 6.29 11.98 -8.98
C CYS A 42 6.94 11.03 -10.01
N GLU A 43 8.24 10.77 -9.84
CA GLU A 43 9.05 9.86 -10.69
C GLU A 43 8.31 8.56 -11.05
N ALA A 44 7.79 7.86 -10.04
CA ALA A 44 7.09 6.61 -10.28
C ALA A 44 5.83 6.77 -11.14
N HIS A 45 5.01 7.81 -10.93
CA HIS A 45 3.82 8.02 -11.75
C HIS A 45 4.18 8.49 -13.16
N TYR A 46 5.26 9.24 -13.32
CA TYR A 46 5.78 9.63 -14.61
C TYR A 46 6.26 8.40 -15.41
N LEU A 47 7.12 7.57 -14.80
CA LEU A 47 7.62 6.34 -15.42
C LEU A 47 6.50 5.35 -15.73
N GLN A 48 5.56 5.14 -14.81
CA GLN A 48 4.37 4.32 -15.07
C GLN A 48 3.56 4.83 -16.26
N GLY A 49 3.42 6.16 -16.39
CA GLY A 49 2.73 6.78 -17.53
C GLY A 49 3.46 6.48 -18.84
N LYS A 50 4.79 6.67 -18.87
CA LYS A 50 5.63 6.41 -20.04
C LYS A 50 5.57 4.94 -20.49
N ILE A 51 5.66 4.00 -19.55
CA ILE A 51 5.55 2.56 -19.82
C ILE A 51 4.18 2.22 -20.41
N ARG A 52 3.11 2.81 -19.87
CA ARG A 52 1.74 2.60 -20.40
C ARG A 52 1.56 3.19 -21.81
N GLN A 53 2.17 4.34 -22.10
CA GLN A 53 2.18 4.91 -23.45
C GLN A 53 2.87 3.98 -24.45
N ASN A 54 3.95 3.32 -24.02
CA ASN A 54 4.66 2.30 -24.81
C ASN A 54 3.93 0.95 -24.88
N LYS A 55 2.73 0.81 -24.28
CA LYS A 55 1.94 -0.43 -24.18
C LYS A 55 2.67 -1.59 -23.49
N GLU A 56 3.69 -1.28 -22.70
CA GLU A 56 4.45 -2.26 -21.92
C GLU A 56 3.79 -2.52 -20.56
N LYS A 57 4.06 -3.70 -19.98
CA LYS A 57 3.58 -4.02 -18.63
C LYS A 57 4.45 -3.31 -17.61
N VAL A 58 3.83 -2.51 -16.73
CA VAL A 58 4.53 -1.87 -15.61
C VAL A 58 5.13 -2.94 -14.67
N PRO A 59 6.45 -2.95 -14.46
CA PRO A 59 7.12 -3.92 -13.59
C PRO A 59 6.70 -3.72 -12.13
N GLU A 60 6.75 -4.79 -11.34
CA GLU A 60 6.26 -4.80 -9.95
C GLU A 60 7.02 -3.81 -9.04
N SER A 61 8.32 -3.60 -9.30
CA SER A 61 9.15 -2.62 -8.57
C SER A 61 8.64 -1.18 -8.68
N LEU A 62 8.03 -0.82 -9.81
CA LEU A 62 7.46 0.50 -10.03
C LEU A 62 6.03 0.62 -9.49
N LYS A 63 5.37 -0.47 -9.08
CA LYS A 63 4.01 -0.42 -8.53
C LYS A 63 4.03 0.07 -7.09
N LEU A 64 3.27 1.13 -6.85
CA LEU A 64 3.25 1.76 -5.55
C LEU A 64 2.30 1.01 -4.64
N GLN A 65 2.85 0.30 -3.66
CA GLN A 65 2.04 -0.34 -2.63
C GLN A 65 1.35 0.74 -1.79
N ARG A 66 0.02 0.78 -1.88
CA ARG A 66 -0.80 1.59 -0.97
C ARG A 66 -0.73 0.91 0.39
N ASN A 67 -0.04 1.54 1.35
CA ASN A 67 0.05 1.00 2.69
C ASN A 67 -1.32 1.13 3.39
N MET A 68 -2.19 0.12 3.21
CA MET A 68 -3.53 0.06 3.78
C MET A 68 -3.52 -0.17 5.31
N LYS A 69 -2.33 -0.34 5.90
CA LYS A 69 -2.11 -0.73 7.30
C LYS A 69 -2.56 0.32 8.33
N MET A 70 -2.80 1.57 7.91
CA MET A 70 -3.32 2.66 8.77
C MET A 70 -4.85 2.68 8.93
N LYS A 71 -5.60 1.69 8.40
CA LYS A 71 -7.07 1.61 8.55
C LYS A 71 -7.56 0.59 9.58
N LYS A 72 -6.66 0.07 10.44
CA LYS A 72 -7.01 -0.91 11.51
C LYS A 72 -7.00 -0.34 12.94
N ARG A 73 -6.55 0.91 13.15
CA ARG A 73 -6.48 1.54 14.49
C ARG A 73 -7.66 2.46 14.88
N LYS A 74 -8.71 2.56 14.05
CA LYS A 74 -9.90 3.37 14.36
C LYS A 74 -11.17 2.54 14.11
N LYS A 75 -11.36 1.52 14.94
CA LYS A 75 -12.51 0.60 14.87
C LYS A 75 -12.96 0.14 16.26
N ASN A 76 -12.84 1.03 17.25
CA ASN A 76 -13.38 0.81 18.60
C ASN A 76 -14.53 1.77 18.94
N ASP A 77 -14.87 2.70 18.06
CA ASP A 77 -16.03 3.57 18.26
C ASP A 77 -16.97 3.44 17.07
N VAL A 78 -18.25 3.27 17.39
CA VAL A 78 -19.42 3.17 16.52
C VAL A 78 -19.79 1.75 16.02
N VAL A 79 -20.52 1.07 16.91
CA VAL A 79 -21.76 0.31 16.68
C VAL A 79 -21.72 -0.86 15.69
N GLU A 80 -21.99 -2.02 16.28
CA GLU A 80 -22.43 -3.28 15.72
C GLU A 80 -23.47 -3.13 14.59
N ILE A 81 -23.05 -3.33 13.32
CA ILE A 81 -23.90 -3.93 12.29
C ILE A 81 -23.16 -5.13 11.69
N ARG A 82 -23.66 -6.29 12.09
CA ARG A 82 -23.10 -7.62 11.97
C ARG A 82 -23.38 -8.22 10.59
N SER A 83 -22.71 -7.76 9.53
CA SER A 83 -22.72 -8.49 8.25
C SER A 83 -21.61 -9.55 8.27
N LYS A 84 -21.96 -10.80 8.61
CA LYS A 84 -21.10 -11.98 8.47
C LYS A 84 -20.64 -12.12 7.02
N LYS A 85 -19.53 -11.49 6.63
CA LYS A 85 -18.91 -11.67 5.32
C LYS A 85 -18.33 -13.09 5.27
N LYS A 86 -19.13 -14.05 4.77
CA LYS A 86 -18.70 -15.42 4.48
C LYS A 86 -17.49 -15.30 3.53
N LYS A 87 -16.29 -15.58 4.03
CA LYS A 87 -15.07 -15.56 3.20
C LYS A 87 -15.22 -16.67 2.16
N LYS A 88 -15.33 -16.30 0.87
CA LYS A 88 -15.32 -17.25 -0.24
C LYS A 88 -13.95 -17.94 -0.23
N LYS A 89 -13.91 -19.23 0.12
CA LYS A 89 -12.68 -20.05 0.05
C LYS A 89 -12.17 -20.00 -1.39
N LYS A 90 -10.88 -19.72 -1.58
CA LYS A 90 -10.25 -19.78 -2.90
C LYS A 90 -10.06 -21.25 -3.27
N ASN A 91 -9.94 -21.56 -4.56
CA ASN A 91 -9.78 -22.94 -5.03
C ASN A 91 -8.59 -23.66 -4.36
N GLY A 92 -7.49 -22.94 -4.08
CA GLY A 92 -6.34 -23.48 -3.33
C GLY A 92 -6.66 -23.87 -1.88
N ASP A 93 -7.59 -23.18 -1.21
CA ASP A 93 -7.99 -23.49 0.17
C ASP A 93 -8.76 -24.83 0.23
N VAL A 94 -9.49 -25.18 -0.84
CA VAL A 94 -10.23 -26.45 -0.96
C VAL A 94 -9.26 -27.61 -1.20
N GLN A 95 -8.26 -27.41 -2.08
CA GLN A 95 -7.25 -28.42 -2.35
C GLN A 95 -6.41 -28.72 -1.09
N LEU A 96 -6.05 -27.70 -0.30
CA LEU A 96 -5.32 -27.88 0.96
C LEU A 96 -6.14 -28.61 2.03
N GLU A 97 -7.44 -28.36 2.12
CA GLU A 97 -8.35 -29.11 2.99
C GLU A 97 -8.44 -30.58 2.61
N LEU A 98 -8.53 -30.88 1.31
CA LEU A 98 -8.56 -32.25 0.81
C LEU A 98 -7.25 -33.00 1.11
N ILE A 99 -6.11 -32.37 0.85
CA ILE A 99 -4.78 -32.93 1.18
C ILE A 99 -4.68 -33.19 2.68
N ARG A 100 -5.10 -32.24 3.52
CA ARG A 100 -5.10 -32.39 4.99
C ARG A 100 -5.97 -33.58 5.43
N MET A 101 -7.16 -33.74 4.86
CA MET A 101 -8.07 -34.84 5.18
C MET A 101 -7.50 -36.21 4.77
N VAL A 102 -6.83 -36.30 3.61
CA VAL A 102 -6.21 -37.54 3.15
C VAL A 102 -5.03 -37.92 4.04
N LEU A 103 -4.14 -36.97 4.34
CA LEU A 103 -3.00 -37.20 5.24
C LEU A 103 -3.45 -37.62 6.64
N GLN A 104 -4.52 -37.01 7.17
CA GLN A 104 -5.06 -37.40 8.47
C GLN A 104 -5.53 -38.87 8.46
N ARG A 105 -6.24 -39.29 7.40
CA ARG A 105 -6.67 -40.69 7.24
C ARG A 105 -5.50 -41.65 7.09
N GLU A 106 -4.41 -41.25 6.43
CA GLU A 106 -3.22 -42.09 6.32
C GLU A 106 -2.53 -42.28 7.68
N VAL A 107 -2.44 -41.22 8.49
CA VAL A 107 -1.89 -41.30 9.85
C VAL A 107 -2.78 -42.15 10.75
N ASP A 108 -4.10 -41.96 10.69
CA ASP A 108 -5.06 -42.72 11.52
C ASP A 108 -5.13 -44.21 11.12
N LYS A 109 -4.88 -44.54 9.84
CA LYS A 109 -4.75 -45.94 9.37
C LYS A 109 -3.42 -46.60 9.73
N LYS A 110 -2.40 -45.80 10.01
CA LYS A 110 -1.03 -46.26 10.32
C LYS A 110 -0.79 -46.39 11.83
N LYS A 111 -1.82 -46.11 12.63
CA LYS A 111 -1.87 -46.26 14.08
C LYS A 111 -2.71 -47.48 14.44
#